data_AF-A0A1F9CEH6-F1
#
_entry.id   AF-A0A1F9CEH6-F1
#
_cell.length_a   1.000
_cell.length_b   1.000
_cell.length_c   1.000
_cell.angle_alpha   90.00
_cell.angle_beta   90.00
_cell.angle_gamma   90.00
#
_symmetry.space_group_name_H-M   'P 1'
#
loop_
_entity.id
_entity.type
_entity.pdbx_description
1 polymer ?
#
loop_
_entity_poly.entity_id
_entity_poly.type
_entity_poly.pdbx_seq_one_letter_code
_entity_poly.pdbx_strand_id
1 'polypeptide(L)' 'MKIKFSRHAIRRAKLYGIAESIIEDIITSLNLHEGEHEIIKDVVGFKYPLKIVVSIEKDTATIITNYPLKKGRKK' A
#
# COMPACT_ATOMS: atom_id res chain seq x y z
N MET A 1 -8.92 12.82 -3.32
CA MET A 1 -7.95 11.83 -3.82
C MET A 1 -8.63 10.57 -4.32
N LYS A 2 -8.47 10.27 -5.61
CA LYS A 2 -8.89 9.03 -6.26
C LYS A 2 -7.80 7.97 -6.14
N ILE A 3 -8.14 6.79 -5.63
CA ILE A 3 -7.19 5.67 -5.51
C ILE A 3 -7.34 4.76 -6.73
N LYS A 4 -6.21 4.36 -7.32
CA LYS A 4 -6.14 3.40 -8.42
C LYS A 4 -5.11 2.33 -8.10
N PHE A 5 -5.41 1.09 -8.45
CA PHE A 5 -4.47 -0.01 -8.33
C PHE A 5 -3.85 -0.34 -9.67
N SER A 6 -2.52 -0.44 -9.72
CA SER A 6 -1.84 -1.00 -10.87
C SER A 6 -2.20 -2.49 -11.02
N ARG A 7 -2.06 -3.05 -12.24
CA ARG A 7 -2.23 -4.49 -12.46
C ARG A 7 -1.34 -5.33 -11.54
N HIS A 8 -0.13 -4.83 -11.26
CA HIS A 8 0.80 -5.49 -10.35
C HIS A 8 0.26 -5.49 -8.92
N ALA A 9 -0.22 -4.34 -8.43
CA ALA A 9 -0.81 -4.21 -7.10
C ALA A 9 -2.02 -5.12 -6.91
N ILE A 10 -2.93 -5.19 -7.88
CA ILE A 10 -4.11 -6.09 -7.85
C ILE A 10 -3.66 -7.55 -7.74
N ARG A 11 -2.69 -7.96 -8.55
CA ARG A 11 -2.17 -9.33 -8.53
C ARG A 11 -1.53 -9.67 -7.18
N ARG A 12 -0.79 -8.75 -6.58
CA ARG A 12 -0.14 -8.95 -5.27
C ARG A 12 -1.16 -9.00 -4.13
N ALA A 13 -2.18 -8.13 -4.17
CA ALA A 13 -3.26 -8.11 -3.20
C ALA A 13 -3.97 -9.47 -3.15
N LYS A 14 -4.33 -10.00 -4.33
CA LYS A 14 -4.90 -11.36 -4.46
C LYS A 14 -3.97 -12.46 -3.94
N LEU A 15 -2.67 -12.39 -4.28
CA LEU A 15 -1.70 -13.40 -3.87
C LEU A 15 -1.56 -13.53 -2.34
N TYR A 16 -1.68 -12.41 -1.61
CA TYR A 16 -1.51 -12.40 -0.15
C TYR A 16 -2.82 -12.24 0.61
N GLY A 17 -3.97 -12.25 -0.06
CA GLY A 17 -5.26 -12.01 0.58
C GLY A 17 -5.37 -10.63 1.23
N ILE A 18 -4.73 -9.61 0.65
CA ILE A 18 -4.86 -8.23 1.10
C ILE A 18 -6.11 -7.63 0.46
N ALA A 19 -7.09 -7.26 1.26
CA ALA A 19 -8.26 -6.54 0.78
C ALA A 19 -7.87 -5.12 0.31
N GLU A 20 -8.41 -4.68 -0.82
CA GLU A 20 -8.16 -3.34 -1.35
C GLU A 20 -8.58 -2.25 -0.36
N SER A 21 -9.67 -2.47 0.39
CA SER A 21 -10.14 -1.57 1.45
C SER A 21 -9.10 -1.30 2.53
N ILE A 22 -8.31 -2.30 2.92
CA ILE A 22 -7.23 -2.12 3.92
C ILE A 22 -6.19 -1.13 3.38
N ILE A 23 -5.85 -1.22 2.09
CA ILE A 23 -4.89 -0.31 1.47
C ILE A 23 -5.49 1.10 1.35
N GLU A 24 -6.76 1.19 0.96
CA GLU A 24 -7.47 2.47 0.86
C GLU A 24 -7.55 3.20 2.22
N ASP A 25 -7.86 2.48 3.30
CA ASP A 25 -7.90 3.01 4.66
C ASP A 25 -6.52 3.53 5.09
N ILE A 26 -5.46 2.75 4.83
CA ILE A 26 -4.09 3.16 5.15
C ILE A 26 -3.71 4.44 4.42
N ILE A 27 -3.97 4.50 3.11
CA ILE A 27 -3.62 5.65 2.27
C ILE A 27 -4.43 6.88 2.67
N THR A 28 -5.73 6.73 2.94
CA THR A 28 -6.60 7.84 3.34
C THR A 28 -6.26 8.35 4.75
N SER A 29 -5.76 7.49 5.64
CA SER A 29 -5.30 7.88 6.97
C SER A 29 -3.99 8.69 6.97
N LEU A 30 -3.26 8.72 5.85
CA LEU A 30 -1.98 9.38 5.73
C LEU A 30 -2.11 10.65 4.89
N ASN A 31 -1.59 11.76 5.40
CA ASN A 31 -1.59 13.03 4.68
C ASN A 31 -0.36 13.08 3.74
N LEU A 32 -0.42 12.34 2.64
CA LEU A 32 0.68 12.19 1.68
C LEU A 32 0.70 13.34 0.67
N HIS A 33 1.88 13.84 0.35
CA HIS A 33 2.10 14.87 -0.67
C HIS A 33 2.37 14.27 -2.06
N GLU A 34 2.45 15.09 -3.09
CA GLU A 34 2.79 14.64 -4.45
C GLU A 34 4.15 13.92 -4.50
N GLY A 35 4.27 12.89 -5.32
CA GLY A 35 5.46 12.06 -5.47
C GLY A 35 5.29 10.59 -5.09
N GLU A 36 6.40 9.84 -5.10
CA GLU A 36 6.43 8.42 -4.74
C GLU A 36 6.71 8.23 -3.24
N HIS A 37 5.90 7.39 -2.60
CA HIS A 37 6.00 7.08 -1.18
C HIS A 37 6.09 5.57 -0.94
N GLU A 38 6.97 5.20 -0.02
CA GLU A 38 7.04 3.85 0.53
C GLU A 38 6.47 3.86 1.96
N ILE A 39 5.44 3.06 2.17
CA ILE A 39 4.73 2.95 3.44
C ILE A 39 4.94 1.54 3.98
N ILE A 40 5.38 1.44 5.23
CA ILE A 40 5.47 0.17 5.96
C ILE A 40 4.59 0.30 7.19
N LYS A 41 3.57 -0.55 7.30
CA LYS A 41 2.60 -0.49 8.41
C LYS A 41 2.25 -1.88 8.92
N ASP A 42 2.24 -2.03 10.23
CA ASP A 42 1.71 -3.22 10.88
C ASP A 42 0.18 -3.22 10.78
N VAL A 43 -0.37 -4.33 10.30
CA VAL A 43 -1.81 -4.53 10.12
C VAL A 43 -2.22 -5.80 10.84
N VAL A 44 -3.23 -5.69 11.71
CA VAL A 44 -3.76 -6.83 12.46
C VAL A 44 -4.22 -7.91 11.48
N GLY A 45 -3.87 -9.17 11.77
CA GLY A 45 -4.18 -10.31 10.91
C GLY A 45 -3.07 -10.66 9.91
N PHE A 46 -2.07 -9.79 9.72
CA PHE A 46 -0.88 -10.13 8.93
C PHE A 46 0.31 -10.49 9.81
N LYS A 47 1.04 -11.54 9.43
CA LYS A 47 2.25 -11.99 10.15
C LYS A 47 3.43 -11.01 10.03
N TYR A 48 3.44 -10.20 8.97
CA TYR A 48 4.50 -9.25 8.65
C TYR A 48 3.87 -7.90 8.31
N PRO A 49 4.58 -6.78 8.53
CA PRO A 49 4.10 -5.47 8.13
C PRO A 49 3.84 -5.45 6.62
N LEU A 50 2.81 -4.71 6.21
CA LEU A 50 2.54 -4.48 4.80
C LEU A 50 3.43 -3.36 4.29
N LYS A 51 4.17 -3.63 3.22
CA LYS A 51 4.82 -2.61 2.39
C LYS A 51 3.89 -2.22 1.26
N ILE A 52 3.65 -0.93 1.11
CA ILE A 52 2.83 -0.32 0.06
C ILE A 52 3.68 0.73 -0.62
N VAL A 53 3.77 0.70 -1.95
CA VAL A 53 4.39 1.76 -2.75
C VAL A 53 3.29 2.45 -3.54
N VAL A 54 3.22 3.78 -3.40
CA VAL A 54 2.19 4.63 -4.03
C VAL A 54 2.85 5.80 -4.72
N SER A 55 2.41 6.13 -5.92
CA SER A 55 2.71 7.41 -6.58
C SER A 55 1.49 8.31 -6.48
N ILE A 56 1.67 9.52 -5.97
CA ILE A 56 0.65 10.56 -5.94
C ILE A 56 0.98 11.57 -7.03
N GLU A 57 0.03 11.76 -7.94
CA GLU A 57 0.09 12.76 -9.01
C GLU A 57 -1.21 13.56 -8.97
N LYS A 58 -1.12 14.88 -8.73
CA LYS A 58 -2.26 15.77 -8.53
C LYS A 58 -3.24 15.26 -7.44
N ASP A 59 -4.37 14.68 -7.83
CA ASP A 59 -5.39 14.13 -6.92
C ASP A 59 -5.59 12.60 -7.13
N THR A 60 -4.64 11.93 -7.78
CA THR A 60 -4.68 10.48 -8.00
C THR A 60 -3.54 9.78 -7.27
N ALA A 61 -3.88 8.87 -6.36
CA ALA A 61 -2.95 7.92 -5.77
C ALA A 61 -2.96 6.62 -6.56
N THR A 62 -1.84 6.27 -7.18
CA THR A 62 -1.65 5.01 -7.89
C THR A 62 -0.84 4.04 -7.05
N ILE A 63 -1.47 2.97 -6.58
CA ILE A 63 -0.80 1.89 -5.86
C ILE A 63 0.02 1.07 -6.85
N ILE A 64 1.35 1.13 -6.72
CA ILE A 64 2.28 0.45 -7.61
C ILE A 64 2.43 -1.02 -7.18
N THR A 65 2.65 -1.27 -5.89
CA THR A 65 2.75 -2.61 -5.31
C THR A 65 2.31 -2.61 -3.85
N ASN A 66 1.87 -3.78 -3.37
CA ASN A 66 1.57 -4.05 -1.97
C ASN A 66 2.03 -5.47 -1.64
N TYR A 67 2.59 -5.72 -0.46
CA TYR A 67 2.91 -7.07 0.01
C TYR A 67 3.35 -7.14 1.47
N PRO A 68 3.22 -8.30 2.14
CA PRO A 68 3.81 -8.54 3.45
C PRO A 68 5.34 -8.55 3.35
N LEU A 69 5.99 -7.65 4.08
CA LEU A 69 7.43 -7.44 4.05
C LEU A 69 8.11 -8.36 5.08
N LYS A 70 8.35 -9.62 4.69
CA LYS A 70 8.97 -10.65 5.55
C LYS A 70 10.38 -10.29 6.06
N LYS A 71 11.14 -9.51 5.29
CA LYS A 71 12.49 -9.01 5.62
C LYS A 71 12.50 -7.48 5.80
N GLY A 72 11.44 -6.94 6.39
CA GLY A 72 11.32 -5.52 6.69
C GLY A 72 12.05 -5.21 7.97
N ARG A 73 13.14 -4.46 7.87
CA ARG A 73 14.07 -4.16 8.95
C ARG A 73 13.32 -3.61 10.17
N LYS A 74 13.48 -4.28 11.32
CA LYS A 74 13.54 -3.57 12.61
C LYS A 74 14.55 -2.43 12.44
N LYS A 75 14.11 -1.20 12.60
CA LYS A 75 14.97 -0.12 13.06
C LYS A 75 14.34 0.42 14.32
#